data_AF-A0A269TIS6-F1
#
_entry.id   AF-A0A269TIS6-F1
#
_cell.length_a   1.000
_cell.length_b   1.000
_cell.length_c   1.000
_cell.angle_alpha   90.00
_cell.angle_beta   90.00
_cell.angle_gamma   90.00
#
_symmetry.space_group_name_H-M   'P 1'
#
loop_
_entity.id
_entity.type
_entity.pdbx_description
1 polymer ?
#
loop_
_entity_poly.entity_id
_entity_poly.type
_entity_poly.pdbx_seq_one_letter_code
_entity_poly.pdbx_strand_id
1 'polypeptide(L)'
;MNYFLFFEGYYKKSKIHLHVYRILFYLMNIISFLLIFYTAVISVLHLAAVTSLGSSALRTAAEGTSLTDLDIEYNNALIYLRNSITIGGANTSSYPIFTAIISAASSAIIGMVAFFSVNDKYKKAKVRIRELEYEKMLYELNLAEYSDLETKDKNLYEETVRIVNFISVKITRQSKLRKENNG
;
A
#
# COMPACT_ATOMS: atom_id res chain seq x y z
N MET A 1 11.30 -35.37 -18.75
CA MET A 1 11.27 -34.17 -17.88
C MET A 1 10.61 -34.58 -16.57
N ASN A 2 11.22 -34.31 -15.42
CA ASN A 2 10.65 -34.72 -14.13
C ASN A 2 9.53 -33.73 -13.74
N TYR A 3 8.29 -34.17 -13.83
CA TYR A 3 7.10 -33.34 -13.59
C TYR A 3 6.98 -32.91 -12.13
N PHE A 4 7.44 -33.73 -11.20
CA PHE A 4 7.49 -33.37 -9.79
C PHE A 4 8.45 -32.21 -9.52
N LEU A 5 9.62 -32.19 -10.15
CA LEU A 5 10.55 -31.04 -10.05
C LEU A 5 9.94 -29.75 -10.62
N PHE A 6 9.13 -29.86 -11.68
CA PHE A 6 8.37 -28.73 -12.22
C PHE A 6 7.37 -28.20 -11.18
N PHE A 7 6.58 -29.08 -10.57
CA PHE A 7 5.63 -28.73 -9.51
C PHE A 7 6.33 -28.03 -8.32
N GLU A 8 7.38 -28.63 -7.78
CA GLU A 8 8.14 -28.08 -6.64
C GLU A 8 8.70 -26.69 -6.95
N GLY A 9 9.16 -26.46 -8.18
CA GLY A 9 9.58 -25.14 -8.65
C GLY A 9 8.49 -24.08 -8.55
N TYR A 10 7.27 -24.38 -9.04
CA TYR A 10 6.12 -23.48 -8.96
C TYR A 10 5.58 -23.31 -7.54
N TYR A 11 5.59 -24.38 -6.75
CA TYR A 11 5.19 -24.36 -5.36
C TYR A 11 6.08 -23.42 -4.53
N LYS A 12 7.40 -23.62 -4.61
CA LYS A 12 8.39 -22.76 -3.93
C LYS A 12 8.27 -21.30 -4.37
N LYS A 13 8.13 -21.05 -5.68
CA LYS A 13 7.96 -19.70 -6.22
C LYS A 13 6.67 -19.04 -5.71
N SER A 14 5.56 -19.77 -5.65
CA SER A 14 4.29 -19.27 -5.13
C SER A 14 4.38 -18.91 -3.64
N LYS A 15 5.11 -19.71 -2.84
CA LYS A 15 5.38 -19.44 -1.42
C LYS A 15 6.18 -18.16 -1.21
N ILE A 16 7.21 -17.93 -2.04
CA ILE A 16 7.99 -16.70 -2.04
C ILE A 16 7.10 -15.50 -2.38
N HIS A 17 6.29 -15.58 -3.44
CA HIS A 17 5.36 -14.50 -3.81
C HIS A 17 4.39 -14.16 -2.67
N LEU A 18 3.85 -15.17 -1.98
CA LEU A 18 2.99 -14.96 -0.82
C LEU A 18 3.71 -14.17 0.28
N HIS A 19 4.96 -14.53 0.59
CA HIS A 19 5.78 -13.83 1.57
C HIS A 19 6.08 -12.39 1.16
N VAL A 20 6.47 -12.17 -0.10
CA VAL A 20 6.72 -10.83 -0.64
C VAL A 20 5.48 -9.95 -0.54
N TYR A 21 4.31 -10.45 -0.95
CA TYR A 21 3.07 -9.67 -0.84
C TYR A 21 2.69 -9.37 0.61
N ARG A 22 2.95 -10.29 1.54
CA ARG A 22 2.74 -10.06 2.98
C ARG A 22 3.66 -8.95 3.50
N ILE A 23 4.95 -8.98 3.15
CA ILE A 23 5.93 -7.95 3.56
C ILE A 23 5.55 -6.60 2.97
N LEU A 24 5.25 -6.54 1.67
CA LEU A 24 4.83 -5.31 1.00
C LEU A 24 3.57 -4.72 1.64
N PHE A 25 2.60 -5.57 1.98
CA PHE A 25 1.39 -5.13 2.67
C PHE A 25 1.71 -4.42 4.00
N TYR A 26 2.53 -5.03 4.86
CA TYR A 26 2.91 -4.41 6.13
C TYR A 26 3.75 -3.15 5.93
N LEU A 27 4.69 -3.15 4.99
CA LEU A 27 5.52 -2.00 4.67
C LEU A 27 4.69 -0.80 4.22
N MET A 28 3.70 -1.03 3.34
CA MET A 28 2.78 0.03 2.89
C MET A 28 1.96 0.59 4.05
N ASN A 29 1.45 -0.26 4.95
CA ASN A 29 0.72 0.21 6.12
C ASN A 29 1.58 1.06 7.07
N ILE A 30 2.84 0.66 7.28
CA ILE A 30 3.79 1.44 8.10
C ILE A 30 4.06 2.81 7.46
N ILE A 31 4.30 2.85 6.15
CA ILE A 31 4.52 4.11 5.43
C ILE A 31 3.28 5.00 5.51
N SER A 32 2.09 4.45 5.30
CA SER A 32 0.83 5.19 5.45
C SER A 32 0.65 5.75 6.86
N PHE A 33 0.95 4.96 7.89
CA PHE A 33 0.89 5.41 9.28
C PHE A 33 1.88 6.55 9.56
N LEU A 34 3.13 6.42 9.09
CA LEU A 34 4.16 7.47 9.24
C LEU A 34 3.78 8.76 8.53
N LEU A 35 3.18 8.68 7.34
CA LEU A 35 2.70 9.85 6.61
C LEU A 35 1.56 10.54 7.36
N ILE A 36 0.58 9.78 7.87
CA ILE A 36 -0.51 10.33 8.68
C ILE A 36 0.06 11.02 9.93
N PHE A 37 0.96 10.34 10.65
CA PHE A 37 1.61 10.89 11.84
C PHE A 37 2.36 12.19 11.53
N TYR A 38 3.16 12.20 10.47
CA TYR A 38 3.86 13.40 10.00
C TYR A 38 2.88 14.54 9.72
N THR A 39 1.82 14.31 8.95
CA THR A 39 0.82 15.34 8.64
C THR A 39 0.11 15.88 9.88
N ALA A 40 -0.14 15.03 10.88
CA ALA A 40 -0.74 15.45 12.14
C ALA A 40 0.20 16.38 12.93
N VAL A 41 1.48 16.03 13.05
CA VAL A 41 2.50 16.86 13.74
C VAL A 41 2.62 18.23 13.07
N ILE A 42 2.71 18.27 11.73
CA ILE A 42 2.79 19.54 10.99
C ILE A 42 1.53 20.39 11.19
N SER A 43 0.36 19.77 11.19
CA SER A 43 -0.91 20.49 11.40
C SER A 43 -0.96 21.13 12.79
N VAL A 44 -0.53 20.41 13.83
CA VAL A 44 -0.47 20.93 15.20
C VAL A 44 0.53 22.08 15.32
N LEU A 45 1.74 21.93 14.77
CA LEU A 45 2.76 22.99 14.77
C LEU A 45 2.28 24.25 14.05
N HIS A 46 1.60 24.08 12.90
CA HIS A 46 1.06 25.20 12.15
C HIS A 46 -0.03 25.93 12.92
N LEU A 47 -0.95 25.18 13.56
CA LEU A 47 -2.01 25.75 14.39
C LEU A 47 -1.44 26.52 15.59
N ALA A 48 -0.42 25.97 16.25
CA ALA A 48 0.28 26.65 17.35
C ALA A 48 0.92 27.96 16.88
N ALA A 49 1.59 27.97 15.73
CA ALA A 49 2.20 29.17 15.16
C ALA A 49 1.16 30.26 14.85
N VAL A 50 0.04 29.90 14.23
CA VAL A 50 -1.05 30.85 13.91
C VAL A 50 -1.69 31.41 15.19
N THR A 51 -1.94 30.55 16.19
CA THR A 51 -2.58 30.95 17.44
C THR A 51 -1.67 31.88 18.26
N SER A 52 -0.36 31.60 18.29
CA SER A 52 0.63 32.46 18.94
C SER A 52 0.67 33.85 18.29
N LEU A 53 0.82 33.91 16.96
CA LEU A 53 0.85 35.18 16.22
C LEU A 53 -0.41 35.99 16.46
N GLY A 54 -1.58 35.35 16.40
CA GLY A 54 -2.87 36.02 16.63
C GLY A 54 -2.99 36.60 18.04
N SER A 55 -2.53 35.86 19.05
CA SER A 55 -2.55 36.30 20.46
C SER A 55 -1.60 37.48 20.70
N SER A 56 -0.39 37.45 20.15
CA SER A 56 0.55 38.58 20.22
C SER A 56 -0.01 39.83 19.54
N ALA A 57 -0.64 39.68 18.36
CA ALA A 57 -1.24 40.80 17.64
C ALA A 57 -2.40 41.44 18.42
N LEU A 58 -3.26 40.63 19.05
CA LEU A 58 -4.36 41.11 19.90
C LEU A 58 -3.86 41.87 21.14
N ARG A 59 -2.81 41.38 21.80
CA ARG A 59 -2.18 42.07 22.95
C ARG A 59 -1.66 43.45 22.56
N THR A 60 -0.88 43.53 21.48
CA THR A 60 -0.36 44.82 20.98
C THR A 60 -1.48 45.79 20.59
N ALA A 61 -2.58 45.30 20.01
CA ALA A 61 -3.73 46.12 19.67
C ALA A 61 -4.52 46.61 20.90
N ALA A 62 -4.67 45.78 21.93
CA ALA A 62 -5.43 46.09 23.13
C ALA A 62 -4.68 47.00 24.11
N GLU A 63 -3.38 46.75 24.29
CA GLU A 63 -2.55 47.43 25.30
C GLU A 63 -1.80 48.63 24.72
N GLY A 64 -1.73 48.76 23.39
CA GLY A 64 -0.94 49.81 22.71
C GLY A 64 0.57 49.66 22.92
N THR A 65 1.01 48.57 23.54
CA THR A 65 2.42 48.26 23.82
C THR A 65 3.04 47.51 22.66
N SER A 66 4.26 47.89 22.28
CA SER A 66 5.09 47.15 21.33
C SER A 66 5.28 45.69 21.79
N LEU A 67 5.43 44.76 20.84
CA LEU A 67 5.79 43.38 21.17
C LEU A 67 7.05 43.35 22.02
N THR A 68 7.08 42.45 23.00
CA THR A 68 8.31 42.19 23.77
C THR A 68 9.30 41.42 22.90
N ASP A 69 10.61 41.56 23.17
CA ASP A 69 11.65 40.81 22.46
C ASP A 69 11.43 39.29 22.57
N LEU A 70 10.88 38.82 23.70
CA LEU A 70 10.53 37.42 23.92
C LEU A 70 9.39 36.95 23.00
N ASP A 71 8.37 37.78 22.80
CA ASP A 71 7.27 37.49 21.86
C ASP A 71 7.81 37.41 20.42
N ILE A 72 8.75 38.28 20.06
CA ILE A 72 9.39 38.30 18.74
C ILE A 72 10.24 37.04 18.54
N GLU A 73 11.07 36.68 19.51
CA GLU A 73 11.93 35.50 19.46
C GLU A 73 11.11 34.20 19.34
N TYR A 74 10.05 34.07 20.16
CA TYR A 74 9.16 32.90 20.13
C TYR A 74 8.44 32.77 18.78
N ASN A 75 7.87 33.86 18.27
CA ASN A 75 7.18 33.86 16.98
C ASN A 75 8.14 33.57 15.83
N ASN A 76 9.36 34.12 15.86
CA ASN A 76 10.39 33.81 14.87
C ASN A 76 10.79 32.33 14.93
N ALA A 77 11.00 31.75 16.11
CA ALA A 77 11.33 30.33 16.26
C ALA A 77 10.23 29.42 15.66
N LEU A 78 8.95 29.75 15.89
CA LEU A 78 7.82 29.03 15.29
C LEU A 78 7.75 29.20 13.76
N ILE A 79 8.05 30.39 13.24
CA ILE A 79 8.12 30.64 11.80
C ILE A 79 9.29 29.88 11.16
N TYR A 80 10.46 29.87 11.78
CA TYR A 80 11.61 29.09 11.32
C TYR A 80 11.32 27.59 11.33
N LEU A 81 10.70 27.08 12.40
CA LEU A 81 10.29 25.68 12.51
C LEU A 81 9.24 25.33 11.45
N ARG A 82 8.29 26.21 11.18
CA ARG A 82 7.33 26.04 10.08
C ARG A 82 8.06 25.97 8.73
N ASN A 83 8.92 26.95 8.45
CA ASN A 83 9.57 27.09 7.14
C ASN A 83 10.58 25.97 6.87
N SER A 84 11.23 25.42 7.90
CA SER A 84 12.16 24.30 7.76
C SER A 84 11.47 22.99 7.40
N ILE A 85 10.17 22.88 7.66
CA ILE A 85 9.41 21.65 7.41
C ILE A 85 8.46 21.78 6.20
N THR A 86 8.22 22.98 5.69
CA THR A 86 7.47 23.19 4.45
C THR A 86 8.36 23.15 3.22
N ILE A 87 8.05 22.26 2.27
CA ILE A 87 8.72 22.18 0.96
C ILE A 87 8.14 23.29 0.06
N GLY A 88 8.63 24.52 0.24
CA GLY A 88 8.19 25.70 -0.51
C GLY A 88 8.82 26.96 0.09
N GLY A 89 9.88 27.47 -0.54
CA GLY A 89 10.71 28.54 -0.01
C GLY A 89 9.96 29.84 0.38
N ALA A 90 10.67 30.67 1.14
CA ALA A 90 10.18 31.78 1.99
C ALA A 90 9.29 32.87 1.35
N ASN A 91 9.11 32.91 0.03
CA ASN A 91 8.51 34.06 -0.68
C ASN A 91 7.26 33.73 -1.53
N THR A 92 6.70 32.53 -1.42
CA THR A 92 5.43 32.21 -2.08
C THR A 92 4.29 32.39 -1.09
N SER A 93 3.12 32.84 -1.56
CA SER A 93 1.83 32.70 -0.86
C SER A 93 1.47 31.22 -0.78
N SER A 94 2.32 30.48 -0.07
CA SER A 94 2.15 29.09 0.24
C SER A 94 0.91 29.03 1.08
N TYR A 95 -0.16 28.44 0.54
CA TYR A 95 -1.30 27.94 1.29
C TYR A 95 -0.87 26.60 1.89
N PRO A 96 -0.04 26.61 2.96
CA PRO A 96 0.76 25.44 3.32
C PRO A 96 -0.15 24.34 3.86
N ILE A 97 -1.27 24.77 4.47
CA ILE A 97 -2.36 23.92 4.93
C ILE A 97 -3.02 23.23 3.74
N PHE A 98 -3.42 23.97 2.70
CA PHE A 98 -4.11 23.38 1.55
C PHE A 98 -3.19 22.46 0.75
N THR A 99 -1.93 22.85 0.53
CA THR A 99 -0.97 21.99 -0.17
C THR A 99 -0.63 20.75 0.66
N ALA A 100 -0.50 20.87 2.00
CA ALA A 100 -0.32 19.73 2.89
C ALA A 100 -1.55 18.79 2.89
N ILE A 101 -2.76 19.34 2.96
CA ILE A 101 -4.01 18.55 2.91
C ILE A 101 -4.14 17.83 1.57
N ILE A 102 -3.91 18.52 0.44
CA ILE A 102 -3.98 17.90 -0.89
C ILE A 102 -2.92 16.82 -1.04
N SER A 103 -1.71 17.06 -0.55
CA SER A 103 -0.61 16.08 -0.60
C SER A 103 -0.90 14.86 0.28
N ALA A 104 -1.44 15.08 1.48
CA ALA A 104 -1.86 14.04 2.40
C ALA A 104 -3.01 13.22 1.81
N ALA A 105 -4.04 13.86 1.28
CA ALA A 105 -5.18 13.21 0.65
C ALA A 105 -4.76 12.40 -0.58
N SER A 106 -3.92 12.96 -1.46
CA SER A 106 -3.39 12.26 -2.63
C SER A 106 -2.58 11.03 -2.22
N SER A 107 -1.69 11.18 -1.23
CA SER A 107 -0.89 10.06 -0.70
C SER A 107 -1.77 8.99 -0.05
N ALA A 108 -2.81 9.39 0.67
CA ALA A 108 -3.77 8.47 1.27
C ALA A 108 -4.55 7.69 0.20
N ILE A 109 -5.02 8.35 -0.86
CA ILE A 109 -5.73 7.69 -1.97
C ILE A 109 -4.80 6.70 -2.69
N ILE A 110 -3.56 7.11 -3.01
CA ILE A 110 -2.58 6.24 -3.65
C ILE A 110 -2.26 5.04 -2.75
N GLY A 111 -2.05 5.28 -1.44
CA GLY A 111 -1.83 4.23 -0.46
C GLY A 111 -3.00 3.25 -0.36
N MET A 112 -4.24 3.76 -0.39
CA MET A 112 -5.45 2.94 -0.35
C MET A 112 -5.60 2.08 -1.61
N VAL A 113 -5.36 2.63 -2.79
CA VAL A 113 -5.36 1.87 -4.06
C VAL A 113 -4.28 0.80 -4.06
N ALA A 114 -3.06 1.15 -3.62
CA ALA A 114 -1.96 0.20 -3.50
C ALA A 114 -2.30 -0.92 -2.50
N PHE A 115 -2.91 -0.58 -1.37
CA PHE A 115 -3.35 -1.52 -0.35
C PHE A 115 -4.36 -2.54 -0.91
N PHE A 116 -5.41 -2.09 -1.59
CA PHE A 116 -6.39 -3.00 -2.19
C PHE A 116 -5.77 -3.88 -3.27
N SER A 117 -4.93 -3.31 -4.13
CA SER A 117 -4.23 -4.04 -5.19
C SER A 117 -3.30 -5.13 -4.63
N VAL A 118 -2.53 -4.82 -3.57
CA VAL A 118 -1.65 -5.78 -2.91
C VAL A 118 -2.45 -6.84 -2.14
N ASN A 119 -3.53 -6.44 -1.45
CA ASN A 119 -4.39 -7.37 -0.72
C ASN A 119 -5.06 -8.38 -1.65
N ASP A 120 -5.54 -7.94 -2.82
CA ASP A 120 -6.13 -8.85 -3.81
C ASP A 120 -5.09 -9.82 -4.39
N LYS A 121 -3.88 -9.34 -4.68
CA LYS A 121 -2.76 -10.20 -5.10
C LYS A 121 -2.38 -11.20 -4.00
N TYR A 122 -2.36 -10.76 -2.75
CA TYR A 122 -2.10 -11.62 -1.60
C TYR A 122 -3.16 -12.71 -1.44
N LYS A 123 -4.46 -12.36 -1.50
CA LYS A 123 -5.57 -13.32 -1.44
C LYS A 123 -5.47 -14.36 -2.56
N LYS A 124 -5.22 -13.92 -3.80
CA LYS A 124 -5.02 -14.80 -4.96
C LYS A 124 -3.83 -15.75 -4.77
N ALA A 125 -2.69 -15.23 -4.30
CA ALA A 125 -1.52 -16.06 -3.99
C ALA A 125 -1.80 -17.06 -2.86
N LYS A 126 -2.58 -16.67 -1.84
CA LYS A 126 -2.98 -17.53 -0.72
C LYS A 126 -3.93 -18.65 -1.14
N VAL A 127 -4.83 -18.40 -2.09
CA VAL A 127 -5.69 -19.45 -2.66
C VAL A 127 -4.85 -20.42 -3.48
N ARG A 128 -4.01 -19.89 -4.39
CA ARG A 128 -3.14 -20.70 -5.24
C ARG A 128 -2.25 -21.65 -4.43
N ILE A 129 -1.63 -21.17 -3.36
CA ILE A 129 -0.77 -22.04 -2.56
C ILE A 129 -1.55 -23.15 -1.87
N ARG A 130 -2.78 -22.89 -1.40
CA ARG A 130 -3.62 -23.93 -0.79
C ARG A 130 -4.05 -24.98 -1.80
N GLU A 131 -4.38 -24.57 -3.02
CA GLU A 131 -4.67 -25.51 -4.11
C GLU A 131 -3.45 -26.36 -4.43
N LEU A 132 -2.25 -25.77 -4.55
CA LEU A 132 -1.01 -26.53 -4.76
C LEU A 132 -0.68 -27.46 -3.57
N GLU A 133 -0.88 -27.03 -2.33
CA GLU A 133 -0.70 -27.87 -1.12
C GLU A 133 -1.67 -29.05 -1.12
N TYR A 134 -2.92 -28.83 -1.52
CA TYR A 134 -3.92 -29.87 -1.63
C TYR A 134 -3.56 -30.90 -2.70
N GLU A 135 -3.17 -30.45 -3.91
CA GLU A 135 -2.73 -31.36 -4.98
C GLU A 135 -1.48 -32.15 -4.58
N LYS A 136 -0.54 -31.51 -3.86
CA LYS A 136 0.62 -32.21 -3.31
C LYS A 136 0.20 -33.35 -2.39
N MET A 137 -0.75 -33.11 -1.49
CA MET A 137 -1.26 -34.16 -0.59
C MET A 137 -1.92 -35.30 -1.36
N LEU A 138 -2.76 -34.99 -2.35
CA LEU A 138 -3.40 -36.04 -3.17
C LEU A 138 -2.36 -36.89 -3.93
N TYR A 139 -1.35 -36.23 -4.50
CA TYR A 139 -0.25 -36.88 -5.20
C TYR A 139 0.60 -37.76 -4.26
N GLU A 140 0.95 -37.28 -3.07
CA GLU A 140 1.74 -38.04 -2.09
C GLU A 140 0.98 -39.25 -1.54
N LEU A 141 -0.35 -39.13 -1.39
CA LEU A 141 -1.22 -40.19 -0.88
C LEU A 141 -1.72 -41.16 -1.96
N ASN A 142 -1.40 -40.94 -3.25
CA ASN A 142 -1.91 -41.71 -4.39
C ASN A 142 -3.45 -41.79 -4.45
N LEU A 143 -4.14 -40.69 -4.14
CA LEU A 143 -5.60 -40.63 -4.10
C LEU A 143 -6.20 -40.05 -5.39
N ALA A 144 -7.48 -40.36 -5.63
CA ALA A 144 -8.26 -39.82 -6.75
C ALA A 144 -7.58 -40.02 -8.12
N GLU A 145 -7.32 -38.94 -8.85
CA GLU A 145 -6.71 -38.94 -10.19
C GLU A 145 -5.24 -39.40 -10.20
N TYR A 146 -4.64 -39.64 -9.01
CA TYR A 146 -3.26 -40.10 -8.84
C TYR A 146 -3.13 -41.58 -8.48
N SER A 147 -4.23 -42.35 -8.53
CA SER A 147 -4.19 -43.80 -8.23
C SER A 147 -3.45 -44.61 -9.29
N ASP A 148 -3.43 -44.13 -10.54
CA ASP A 148 -2.72 -44.77 -11.64
C ASP A 148 -1.28 -44.26 -11.72
N LEU A 149 -0.32 -45.15 -11.44
CA LEU A 149 1.10 -44.84 -11.37
C LEU A 149 1.71 -44.40 -12.71
N GLU A 150 1.16 -44.84 -13.86
CA GLU A 150 1.71 -44.50 -15.17
C GLU A 150 1.37 -43.06 -15.57
N THR A 151 0.18 -42.59 -15.20
CA THR A 151 -0.32 -41.25 -15.54
C THR A 151 -0.15 -40.22 -14.43
N LYS A 152 0.16 -40.67 -13.20
CA LYS A 152 0.31 -39.86 -11.99
C LYS A 152 1.07 -38.54 -12.19
N ASP A 153 2.28 -38.62 -12.73
CA ASP A 153 3.16 -37.46 -12.90
C ASP A 153 2.63 -36.46 -13.94
N LYS A 154 2.01 -36.98 -15.01
CA LYS A 154 1.39 -36.17 -16.07
C LYS A 154 0.17 -35.42 -15.51
N ASN A 155 -0.67 -36.09 -14.72
CA ASN A 155 -1.83 -35.48 -14.10
C ASN A 155 -1.40 -34.35 -13.15
N LEU A 156 -0.31 -34.55 -12.38
CA LEU A 156 0.22 -33.50 -11.51
C LEU A 156 0.66 -32.28 -12.31
N TYR A 157 1.33 -32.50 -13.44
CA TYR A 157 1.75 -31.41 -14.33
C TYR A 157 0.56 -30.62 -14.88
N GLU A 158 -0.45 -31.30 -15.44
CA GLU A 158 -1.64 -30.67 -16.00
C GLU A 158 -2.37 -29.83 -14.95
N GLU A 159 -2.51 -30.37 -13.74
CA GLU A 159 -3.14 -29.68 -12.62
C GLU A 159 -2.33 -28.49 -12.11
N THR A 160 -1.00 -28.63 -12.03
CA THR A 160 -0.11 -27.51 -11.71
C THR A 160 -0.28 -26.37 -12.72
N VAL A 161 -0.26 -26.70 -14.01
CA VAL A 161 -0.43 -25.73 -15.10
C VAL A 161 -1.80 -25.08 -15.00
N ARG A 162 -2.86 -25.86 -14.72
CA ARG A 162 -4.21 -25.36 -14.49
C ARG A 162 -4.21 -24.35 -13.35
N ILE A 163 -3.76 -24.69 -12.15
CA ILE A 163 -3.76 -23.83 -10.96
C ILE A 163 -2.94 -22.54 -11.18
N VAL A 164 -1.79 -22.66 -11.84
CA VAL A 164 -0.93 -21.50 -12.13
C VAL A 164 -1.60 -20.58 -13.17
N ASN A 165 -2.21 -21.13 -14.22
CA ASN A 165 -2.85 -20.38 -15.31
C ASN A 165 -4.30 -19.96 -15.05
N PHE A 166 -5.03 -20.58 -14.12
CA PHE A 166 -6.48 -20.33 -13.91
C PHE A 166 -6.77 -18.88 -13.51
N ILE A 167 -5.76 -18.14 -13.02
CA ILE A 167 -5.90 -16.71 -12.69
C ILE A 167 -5.78 -15.79 -13.92
N SER A 168 -5.13 -16.20 -15.02
CA SER A 168 -5.09 -15.41 -16.26
C SER A 168 -6.24 -15.75 -17.22
N VAL A 169 -6.76 -17.00 -17.19
CA VAL A 169 -7.77 -17.46 -18.16
C VAL A 169 -9.20 -16.98 -17.84
N LYS A 170 -9.57 -16.81 -16.56
CA LYS A 170 -10.92 -16.33 -16.18
C LYS A 170 -11.24 -14.92 -16.71
N ILE A 171 -10.23 -14.05 -16.83
CA ILE A 171 -10.39 -12.67 -17.38
C ILE A 171 -10.54 -12.71 -18.91
N THR A 172 -9.85 -13.63 -19.59
CA THR A 172 -9.87 -13.75 -21.05
C THR A 172 -11.15 -14.40 -21.59
N ARG A 173 -11.79 -15.33 -20.86
CA ARG A 173 -13.07 -15.91 -21.30
C ARG A 173 -14.24 -14.94 -21.17
N GLN A 174 -14.29 -14.12 -20.13
CA GLN A 174 -15.37 -13.13 -19.98
C GLN A 174 -15.28 -11.98 -21.00
N SER A 175 -14.07 -11.59 -21.42
CA SER A 175 -13.90 -10.56 -22.46
C SER A 175 -14.24 -11.07 -23.86
N LYS A 176 -14.03 -12.37 -24.16
CA LYS A 176 -14.48 -12.99 -25.41
C LYS A 176 -16.01 -13.10 -25.49
N LEU A 177 -16.66 -13.62 -24.44
CA LEU A 177 -18.13 -13.76 -24.42
C LEU A 177 -18.85 -12.41 -24.51
N ARG A 178 -18.24 -11.32 -24.01
CA ARG A 178 -18.81 -9.98 -24.12
C ARG A 178 -18.65 -9.34 -25.51
N LYS A 179 -17.67 -9.79 -26.31
CA LYS A 179 -17.52 -9.36 -27.72
C LYS A 179 -18.46 -10.11 -28.65
N GLU A 180 -18.72 -11.39 -28.39
CA GLU A 180 -19.67 -12.19 -29.16
C GLU A 180 -21.13 -11.78 -28.93
N ASN A 181 -21.48 -11.26 -27.76
CA ASN A 181 -22.85 -10.77 -27.47
C ASN A 181 -23.12 -9.32 -27.92
N ASN A 182 -22.11 -8.57 -28.37
CA ASN A 182 -22.22 -7.15 -28.75
C ASN A 182 -21.87 -6.89 -30.24
N GLY A 183 -21.73 -7.95 -31.04
CA GLY A 183 -21.40 -7.89 -32.47
C GLY A 183 -22.48 -8.55 -33.32
#